data_AF-A0A7K1LTE3-F1
#
_entry.id   AF-A0A7K1LTE3-F1
#
_cell.length_a   1.000
_cell.length_b   1.000
_cell.length_c   1.000
_cell.angle_alpha   90.00
_cell.angle_beta   90.00
_cell.angle_gamma   90.00
#
_symmetry.space_group_name_H-M   'P 1'
#
loop_
_entity.id
_entity.type
_entity.pdbx_description
1 polymer ?
#
loop_
_entity_poly.entity_id
_entity_poly.type
_entity_poly.pdbx_seq_one_letter_code
_entity_poly.pdbx_strand_id
1 'polypeptide(L)'
;AVDWEIDDIAEEDGDLCVSFRLDAPDGLPGWPHPAALRMLFRFGERLTLRLTSENLGSKPLVLSQALHTYFAVSDSREIAIEGLEGARYIETLDNWEERTQHGAVRVKGELDRIYLGLERDLLIKDPR
;
A
#
# COMPACT_ATOMS: atom_id res chain seq x y z
N ALA A 1 -16.91 8.32 -4.48
CA ALA A 1 -16.00 8.26 -3.33
C ALA A 1 -16.83 8.05 -2.08
N VAL A 2 -16.29 7.40 -1.06
CA VAL A 2 -16.92 7.31 0.26
C VAL A 2 -16.11 8.22 1.18
N ASP A 3 -16.80 9.03 1.98
CA ASP A 3 -16.16 9.97 2.87
C ASP A 3 -15.71 9.27 4.14
N TRP A 4 -14.47 9.53 4.55
CA TRP A 4 -13.91 9.05 5.81
C TRP A 4 -14.04 10.16 6.86
N GLU A 5 -14.30 9.77 8.09
CA GLU A 5 -14.36 10.69 9.22
C GLU A 5 -13.02 10.72 9.95
N ILE A 6 -12.63 11.89 10.47
CA ILE A 6 -11.54 11.95 11.45
C ILE A 6 -12.04 11.24 12.71
N ASP A 7 -11.28 10.27 13.19
CA ASP A 7 -11.57 9.54 14.41
C ASP A 7 -10.82 10.15 15.60
N ASP A 8 -9.51 10.43 15.43
CA ASP A 8 -8.67 11.02 16.47
C ASP A 8 -7.48 11.81 15.89
N ILE A 9 -6.98 12.76 16.67
CA ILE A 9 -5.73 13.48 16.42
C ILE A 9 -4.98 13.56 17.76
N ALA A 10 -3.79 12.96 17.81
CA ALA A 10 -3.00 12.86 19.03
C ALA A 10 -1.52 13.13 18.75
N GLU A 11 -0.77 13.41 19.82
CA GLU A 11 0.70 13.41 19.81
C GLU A 11 1.17 12.24 20.66
N GLU A 12 1.95 11.33 20.08
CA GLU A 12 2.45 10.12 20.74
C GLU A 12 3.96 10.04 20.54
N ASP A 13 4.72 10.00 21.64
CA ASP A 13 6.19 10.00 21.62
C ASP A 13 6.82 11.13 20.79
N GLY A 14 6.13 12.27 20.68
CA GLY A 14 6.58 13.43 19.89
C GLY A 14 6.22 13.37 18.39
N ASP A 15 5.53 12.31 17.94
CA ASP A 15 5.02 12.20 16.58
C ASP A 15 3.53 12.61 16.52
N LEU A 16 3.13 13.27 15.44
CA LEU A 16 1.71 13.56 15.18
C LEU A 16 1.02 12.32 14.63
N CYS A 17 -0.02 11.86 15.31
CA CYS A 17 -0.89 10.76 14.91
C CYS A 17 -2.26 11.30 14.48
N VAL A 18 -2.70 10.94 13.27
CA VAL A 18 -4.05 11.27 12.75
C VAL A 18 -4.72 9.97 12.33
N SER A 19 -5.88 9.67 12.90
CA SER A 19 -6.66 8.49 12.55
C SER A 19 -7.96 8.89 11.86
N PHE A 20 -8.32 8.12 10.84
CA PHE A 20 -9.59 8.21 10.15
C PHE A 20 -10.35 6.90 10.30
N ARG A 21 -11.67 6.98 10.36
CA ARG A 21 -12.56 5.81 10.35
C ARG A 21 -13.54 5.85 9.17
N LEU A 22 -13.93 4.66 8.75
CA LEU A 22 -15.07 4.44 7.87
C LEU A 22 -15.86 3.25 8.41
N ASP A 23 -17.04 3.53 8.95
CA ASP A 23 -17.94 2.50 9.47
C ASP A 23 -18.97 2.13 8.41
N ALA A 24 -19.04 0.84 8.08
CA ALA A 24 -19.99 0.27 7.14
C ALA A 24 -20.70 -0.94 7.77
N PRO A 25 -21.46 -0.77 8.87
CA PRO A 25 -22.10 -1.88 9.58
C PRO A 25 -23.14 -2.64 8.74
N ASP A 26 -23.72 -1.97 7.73
CA ASP A 26 -24.62 -2.58 6.75
C ASP A 26 -23.94 -2.83 5.38
N GLY A 27 -22.63 -2.59 5.30
CA GLY A 27 -21.86 -2.58 4.06
C GLY A 27 -21.89 -1.24 3.31
N LEU A 28 -21.29 -1.24 2.11
CA LEU A 28 -21.23 -0.09 1.20
C LEU A 28 -22.09 -0.36 -0.05
N PRO A 29 -22.47 0.68 -0.83
CA PRO A 29 -23.18 0.48 -2.08
C PRO A 29 -22.44 -0.48 -3.03
N GLY A 30 -23.10 -1.57 -3.41
CA GLY A 30 -22.51 -2.63 -4.25
C GLY A 30 -21.61 -3.62 -3.51
N TRP A 31 -21.41 -3.45 -2.20
CA TRP A 31 -20.57 -4.30 -1.35
C TRP A 31 -21.25 -4.53 0.02
N PRO A 32 -22.21 -5.46 0.12
CA PRO A 32 -23.08 -5.65 1.29
C PRO A 32 -22.39 -6.47 2.39
N HIS A 33 -21.21 -6.02 2.83
CA HIS A 33 -20.40 -6.68 3.85
C HIS A 33 -20.20 -5.74 5.05
N PRO A 34 -20.73 -6.09 6.24
CA PRO A 34 -20.48 -5.35 7.47
C PRO A 34 -18.99 -5.25 7.79
N ALA A 35 -18.45 -4.03 7.82
CA ALA A 35 -17.05 -3.80 8.14
C ALA A 35 -16.83 -2.44 8.83
N ALA A 36 -15.75 -2.34 9.60
CA ALA A 36 -15.20 -1.07 10.05
C ALA A 36 -13.76 -0.95 9.54
N LEU A 37 -13.39 0.21 9.02
CA LEU A 37 -12.05 0.48 8.55
C LEU A 37 -11.44 1.63 9.35
N ARG A 38 -10.14 1.50 9.64
CA ARG A 38 -9.35 2.53 10.33
C ARG A 38 -8.06 2.77 9.55
N MET A 39 -7.78 4.03 9.26
CA MET A 39 -6.55 4.47 8.61
C MET A 39 -5.79 5.38 9.57
N LEU A 40 -4.65 4.91 10.07
CA LEU A 40 -3.76 5.69 10.92
C LEU A 40 -2.59 6.23 10.10
N PHE A 41 -2.31 7.52 10.25
CA PHE A 41 -1.10 8.18 9.79
C PHE A 41 -0.31 8.64 11.01
N ARG A 42 0.96 8.23 11.10
CA ARG A 42 1.91 8.73 12.10
C ARG A 42 3.03 9.48 11.39
N PHE A 43 3.15 10.75 11.71
CA PHE A 43 4.10 11.69 11.12
C PHE A 43 5.23 11.97 12.12
N GLY A 44 6.40 11.40 11.84
CA GLY A 44 7.66 11.67 12.56
C GLY A 44 8.83 11.80 11.60
N GLU A 45 10.03 11.41 12.02
CA GLU A 45 11.18 11.22 11.10
C GLU A 45 10.83 10.21 9.98
N ARG A 46 9.93 9.28 10.27
CA ARG A 46 9.34 8.33 9.32
C ARG A 46 7.83 8.55 9.25
N LEU A 47 7.28 8.39 8.05
CA LEU A 47 5.84 8.32 7.84
C LEU A 47 5.39 6.85 7.98
N THR A 48 4.50 6.56 8.93
CA THR A 48 3.88 5.24 9.07
C THR A 48 2.40 5.31 8.73
N LEU A 49 1.95 4.41 7.84
CA LEU A 49 0.55 4.24 7.45
C LEU A 49 0.08 2.87 7.92
N ARG A 50 -1.10 2.80 8.54
CA ARG A 50 -1.73 1.53 8.92
C ARG A 50 -3.21 1.56 8.54
N LEU A 51 -3.56 0.74 7.55
CA LEU A 51 -4.95 0.41 7.22
C LEU A 51 -5.35 -0.87 7.95
N THR A 52 -6.41 -0.79 8.74
CA THR A 52 -7.00 -1.93 9.46
C THR A 52 -8.44 -2.11 8.99
N SER A 53 -8.80 -3.34 8.63
CA SER A 53 -10.19 -3.71 8.29
C SER A 53 -10.68 -4.73 9.30
N GLU A 54 -11.82 -4.45 9.91
CA GLU A 54 -12.50 -5.33 10.86
C GLU A 54 -13.78 -5.87 10.22
N ASN A 55 -13.95 -7.19 10.26
CA ASN A 55 -15.18 -7.86 9.82
C ASN A 55 -16.21 -7.83 10.95
N LEU A 56 -17.27 -7.03 10.78
CA LEU A 56 -18.35 -6.93 11.77
C LEU A 56 -19.45 -7.99 11.54
N GLY A 57 -19.35 -8.74 10.45
CA GLY A 57 -20.34 -9.74 10.05
C GLY A 57 -20.11 -11.10 10.70
N SER A 58 -21.13 -11.96 10.59
CA SER A 58 -21.06 -13.36 11.02
C SER A 58 -20.47 -14.31 9.97
N LYS A 59 -20.17 -13.82 8.77
CA LYS A 59 -19.59 -14.58 7.66
C LYS A 59 -18.15 -14.11 7.39
N PRO A 60 -17.26 -14.96 6.87
CA PRO A 60 -15.92 -14.53 6.46
C PRO A 60 -15.96 -13.38 5.46
N LEU A 61 -15.12 -12.37 5.69
CA LEU A 61 -14.89 -11.26 4.78
C LEU A 61 -13.65 -11.54 3.93
N VAL A 62 -13.84 -11.73 2.63
CA VAL A 62 -12.73 -11.93 1.67
C VAL A 62 -12.42 -10.58 1.02
N LEU A 63 -11.17 -10.12 1.17
CA LEU A 63 -10.73 -8.84 0.66
C LEU A 63 -9.28 -8.90 0.18
N SER A 64 -8.94 -8.05 -0.78
CA SER A 64 -7.57 -7.61 -1.05
C SER A 64 -7.43 -6.15 -0.63
N GLN A 65 -6.22 -5.73 -0.26
CA GLN A 65 -5.94 -4.36 0.16
C GLN A 65 -4.53 -3.96 -0.25
N ALA A 66 -4.34 -2.66 -0.52
CA ALA A 66 -3.05 -2.08 -0.83
C ALA A 66 -3.03 -0.61 -0.40
N LEU A 67 -1.84 -0.12 -0.05
CA LEU A 67 -1.55 1.32 0.03
C LEU A 67 -0.87 1.72 -1.28
N HIS A 68 -1.59 2.45 -2.12
CA HIS A 68 -1.12 2.82 -3.47
C HIS A 68 -0.20 4.04 -3.43
N THR A 69 0.93 3.91 -2.74
CA THR A 69 1.86 4.99 -2.44
C THR A 69 2.58 5.50 -3.70
N TYR A 70 2.53 6.81 -3.93
CA TYR A 70 3.32 7.48 -4.95
C TYR A 70 4.52 8.17 -4.31
N PHE A 71 5.73 7.69 -4.61
CA PHE A 71 6.96 8.34 -4.19
C PHE A 71 7.37 9.42 -5.19
N ALA A 72 7.70 10.61 -4.68
CA ALA A 72 8.33 11.64 -5.48
C ALA A 72 9.79 11.25 -5.75
N VAL A 73 10.21 11.33 -7.02
CA VAL A 73 11.58 11.08 -7.48
C VAL A 73 11.99 12.17 -8.46
N SER A 74 13.29 12.39 -8.61
CA SER A 74 13.85 13.46 -9.44
C SER A 74 13.65 13.20 -10.94
N ASP A 75 13.92 11.97 -11.40
CA ASP A 75 13.66 11.48 -12.75
C ASP A 75 13.48 9.96 -12.71
N SER A 76 12.29 9.47 -13.06
CA SER A 76 11.98 8.03 -12.98
C SER A 76 12.90 7.16 -13.85
N ARG A 77 13.49 7.74 -14.90
CA ARG A 77 14.40 7.02 -15.82
C ARG A 77 15.77 6.74 -15.20
N GLU A 78 16.15 7.53 -14.18
CA GLU A 78 17.47 7.49 -13.56
C GLU A 78 17.48 6.74 -12.21
N ILE A 79 16.30 6.49 -11.62
CA ILE A 79 16.21 5.76 -10.35
C ILE A 79 16.54 4.27 -10.49
N ALA A 80 16.82 3.64 -9.36
CA ALA A 80 16.82 2.19 -9.20
C ALA A 80 15.96 1.78 -8.00
N ILE A 81 15.21 0.68 -8.13
CA ILE A 81 14.54 0.07 -6.97
C ILE A 81 15.29 -1.21 -6.61
N GLU A 82 15.87 -1.24 -5.41
CA GLU A 82 16.62 -2.36 -4.86
C GLU A 82 15.79 -3.12 -3.82
N GLY A 83 16.17 -4.37 -3.56
CA GLY A 83 15.47 -5.28 -2.65
C GLY A 83 14.52 -6.23 -3.38
N LEU A 84 14.38 -6.10 -4.70
CA LEU A 84 13.52 -6.95 -5.52
C LEU A 84 14.32 -8.03 -6.28
N GLU A 85 15.64 -8.07 -6.13
CA GLU A 85 16.51 -9.03 -6.80
C GLU A 85 16.14 -10.47 -6.40
N GLY A 86 15.91 -11.31 -7.41
CA GLY A 86 15.50 -12.70 -7.23
C GLY A 86 14.05 -12.89 -6.78
N ALA A 87 13.27 -11.81 -6.58
CA ALA A 87 11.86 -11.92 -6.27
C ALA A 87 11.06 -12.39 -7.48
N ARG A 88 10.04 -13.21 -7.22
CA ARG A 88 9.03 -13.57 -8.22
C ARG A 88 8.01 -12.45 -8.34
N TYR A 89 7.54 -12.18 -9.54
CA TYR A 89 6.50 -11.19 -9.79
C TYR A 89 5.59 -11.64 -10.93
N ILE A 90 4.39 -11.07 -10.96
CA ILE A 90 3.46 -11.19 -12.08
C ILE A 90 3.64 -9.97 -12.98
N GLU A 91 3.96 -10.17 -14.26
CA GLU A 91 3.99 -9.13 -15.29
C GLU A 91 2.58 -8.93 -15.85
N THR A 92 1.89 -7.88 -15.43
CA THR A 92 0.48 -7.67 -15.79
C THR A 92 0.31 -7.20 -17.23
N LEU A 93 1.36 -6.60 -17.81
CA LEU A 93 1.37 -6.10 -19.18
C LEU A 93 1.60 -7.19 -20.24
N ASP A 94 2.02 -8.39 -19.82
CA ASP A 94 2.31 -9.50 -20.73
C ASP A 94 1.71 -10.80 -20.19
N ASN A 95 0.43 -11.00 -20.50
CA ASN A 95 -0.32 -12.23 -20.23
C ASN A 95 -0.33 -12.68 -18.76
N TRP A 96 -0.08 -11.78 -17.80
CA TRP A 96 -0.01 -12.11 -16.37
C TRP A 96 1.04 -13.19 -16.06
N GLU A 97 2.13 -13.21 -16.84
CA GLU A 97 3.18 -14.21 -16.68
C GLU A 97 3.92 -14.04 -15.35
N GLU A 98 4.19 -15.14 -14.67
CA GLU A 98 5.09 -15.15 -13.53
C GLU A 98 6.54 -15.14 -14.02
N ARG A 99 7.32 -14.18 -13.53
CA ARG A 99 8.73 -13.94 -13.89
C ARG A 99 9.58 -13.75 -12.64
N THR A 100 10.90 -13.81 -12.81
CA THR A 100 11.87 -13.50 -11.76
C THR A 100 12.57 -12.19 -12.06
N GLN A 101 12.68 -11.32 -11.07
CA GLN A 101 13.40 -10.05 -11.20
C GLN A 101 14.91 -10.29 -11.12
N HIS A 102 15.63 -9.74 -12.10
CA HIS A 102 17.08 -9.82 -12.18
C HIS A 102 17.69 -8.44 -11.97
N GLY A 103 18.50 -8.29 -10.91
CA GLY A 103 19.06 -6.99 -10.52
C GLY A 103 17.98 -5.99 -10.09
N ALA A 104 18.42 -4.76 -9.82
CA ALA A 104 17.55 -3.67 -9.44
C ALA A 104 16.54 -3.35 -10.55
N VAL A 105 15.34 -2.92 -10.17
CA VAL A 105 14.34 -2.45 -11.13
C VAL A 105 14.79 -1.10 -11.68
N ARG A 106 14.76 -0.97 -13.00
CA ARG A 106 15.00 0.28 -13.73
C ARG A 106 13.77 0.58 -14.59
N VAL A 107 13.28 1.81 -14.54
CA VAL A 107 12.11 2.23 -15.32
C VAL A 107 12.55 2.61 -16.72
N LYS A 108 12.46 1.67 -17.66
CA LYS A 108 12.83 1.87 -19.08
C LYS A 108 11.63 2.02 -20.01
N GLY A 109 10.43 1.96 -19.45
CA GLY A 109 9.14 1.97 -20.13
C GLY A 109 8.03 1.81 -19.11
N GLU A 110 6.82 1.57 -19.58
CA GLU A 110 5.70 1.21 -18.72
C GLU A 110 6.05 -0.06 -17.92
N LEU A 111 5.76 -0.02 -16.61
CA LEU A 111 5.93 -1.14 -15.69
C LEU A 111 4.64 -1.30 -14.91
N ASP A 112 4.10 -2.51 -14.90
CA ASP A 112 3.01 -2.88 -14.02
C ASP A 112 3.24 -4.32 -13.55
N ARG A 113 3.64 -4.46 -12.27
CA ARG A 113 4.21 -5.70 -11.72
C ARG A 113 3.74 -5.93 -10.29
N ILE A 114 3.36 -7.17 -9.99
CA ILE A 114 2.96 -7.59 -8.65
C ILE A 114 4.03 -8.53 -8.09
N TYR A 115 4.86 -8.04 -7.18
CA TYR A 115 5.89 -8.84 -6.53
C TYR A 115 5.32 -9.72 -5.41
N LEU A 116 5.76 -10.97 -5.33
CA LEU A 116 5.18 -12.00 -4.46
C LEU A 116 6.14 -12.37 -3.32
N GLY A 117 5.59 -12.56 -2.11
CA GLY A 117 6.34 -13.09 -0.96
C GLY A 117 7.50 -12.21 -0.49
N LEU A 118 7.31 -10.89 -0.51
CA LEU A 118 8.31 -9.93 -0.03
C LEU A 118 8.16 -9.71 1.48
N GLU A 119 9.24 -9.97 2.21
CA GLU A 119 9.35 -9.72 3.66
C GLU A 119 10.60 -8.88 3.97
N ARG A 120 10.90 -7.89 3.13
CA ARG A 120 12.10 -7.06 3.27
C ARG A 120 11.86 -5.62 2.85
N ASP A 121 12.72 -4.75 3.34
CA ASP A 121 12.73 -3.34 2.96
C ASP A 121 13.15 -3.18 1.49
N LEU A 122 12.51 -2.22 0.84
CA LEU A 122 12.84 -1.80 -0.53
C LEU A 122 13.47 -0.42 -0.48
N LEU A 123 14.42 -0.17 -1.38
CA LEU A 123 15.12 1.11 -1.47
C LEU A 123 14.95 1.70 -2.86
N ILE A 124 14.42 2.92 -2.92
CA ILE A 124 14.49 3.76 -4.12
C ILE A 124 15.79 4.54 -4.06
N LYS A 125 16.74 4.21 -4.93
CA LYS A 125 17.95 5.01 -5.14
C LYS A 125 17.65 6.08 -6.18
N ASP A 126 17.57 7.31 -5.71
CA ASP A 126 17.48 8.51 -6.53
C ASP A 126 18.88 9.17 -6.59
N PRO A 127 19.45 9.43 -7.78
CA PRO A 127 20.81 9.95 -7.91
C PRO A 127 20.97 11.43 -7.52
N ARG A 128 19.90 12.16 -7.23
CA ARG A 128 19.96 13.55 -6.76
C ARG A 128 19.84 13.70 -5.26
#